data_AF-A0A120EV59-F1
#
_entry.id   AF-A0A120EV59-F1
#
_cell.length_a   1.000
_cell.length_b   1.000
_cell.length_c   1.000
_cell.angle_alpha   90.00
_cell.angle_beta   90.00
_cell.angle_gamma   90.00
#
_symmetry.space_group_name_H-M   'P 1'
#
loop_
_entity.id
_entity.type
_entity.pdbx_description
1 polymer ?
#
loop_
_entity_poly.entity_id
_entity_poly.type
_entity_poly.pdbx_seq_one_letter_code
_entity_poly.pdbx_strand_id
1 'polypeptide(L)'
;MLTATIEGIGFWAAGLPTWAAAHAFATGRGGIVDTPPRPASQLLAPNERRRAPDTVAVSLEVALAACQDAGRDPATLPSIFTSTHGDVAITDYMCTTLASDPLAISPTKFHNSVHNAAAGYWTIGAGATAAATAISAHRASFAQGLLEALSQLAAGEAAVLLAAYDSRSTGPLARVSQSDSLLGA
;
A
#
# COMPACT_ATOMS: atom_id res chain seq x y z
N MET A 1 -10.17 -26.61 -4.21
CA MET A 1 -8.97 -26.12 -3.48
C MET A 1 -8.40 -24.98 -4.30
N LEU A 2 -8.15 -23.81 -3.70
CA LEU A 2 -7.56 -22.67 -4.41
C LEU A 2 -6.03 -22.79 -4.39
N THR A 3 -5.39 -22.57 -5.53
CA THR A 3 -3.93 -22.69 -5.70
C THR A 3 -3.43 -21.64 -6.70
N ALA A 4 -2.28 -21.05 -6.42
CA ALA A 4 -1.62 -20.11 -7.32
C ALA A 4 -0.10 -20.14 -7.10
N THR A 5 0.64 -19.50 -8.00
CA THR A 5 2.08 -19.25 -7.89
C THR A 5 2.34 -17.76 -7.73
N ILE A 6 3.39 -17.42 -6.99
CA ILE A 6 3.88 -16.03 -6.90
C ILE A 6 4.84 -15.82 -8.07
N GLU A 7 4.50 -14.89 -8.97
CA GLU A 7 5.33 -14.57 -10.14
C GLU A 7 6.36 -13.48 -9.87
N GLY A 8 6.07 -12.56 -8.94
CA GLY A 8 7.01 -11.50 -8.57
C GLY A 8 6.69 -10.89 -7.20
N ILE A 9 7.73 -10.35 -6.55
CA ILE A 9 7.64 -9.76 -5.21
C ILE A 9 8.26 -8.37 -5.21
N GLY A 10 7.46 -7.39 -4.79
CA GLY A 10 7.90 -6.05 -4.44
C GLY A 10 7.92 -5.88 -2.93
N PHE A 11 8.92 -5.17 -2.42
CA PHE A 11 9.04 -4.90 -0.99
C PHE A 11 9.73 -3.57 -0.75
N TRP A 12 9.24 -2.84 0.25
CA TRP A 12 9.87 -1.65 0.76
C TRP A 12 9.58 -1.51 2.25
N ALA A 13 10.61 -1.24 3.04
CA ALA A 13 10.51 -0.71 4.39
C ALA A 13 11.71 0.20 4.65
N ALA A 14 11.60 1.07 5.66
CA ALA A 14 12.74 1.87 6.10
C ALA A 14 13.91 0.95 6.47
N GLY A 15 15.04 1.16 5.79
CA GLY A 15 16.26 0.37 5.91
C GLY A 15 16.29 -0.94 5.15
N LEU A 16 15.19 -1.33 4.49
CA LEU A 16 15.08 -2.50 3.61
C LEU A 16 14.35 -2.09 2.31
N PRO A 17 15.02 -1.36 1.40
CA PRO A 17 14.34 -0.67 0.30
C PRO A 17 13.90 -1.59 -0.86
N THR A 18 14.29 -2.87 -0.85
CA THR A 18 14.00 -3.83 -1.92
C THR A 18 13.73 -5.23 -1.36
N TRP A 19 13.12 -6.09 -2.17
CA TRP A 19 12.95 -7.51 -1.83
C TRP A 19 14.28 -8.21 -1.59
N ALA A 20 15.31 -7.93 -2.40
CA ALA A 20 16.64 -8.49 -2.21
C ALA A 20 17.26 -8.09 -0.85
N ALA A 21 17.09 -6.83 -0.44
CA ALA A 21 17.56 -6.36 0.87
C ALA A 21 16.80 -7.04 2.01
N ALA A 22 15.47 -7.14 1.90
CA ALA A 22 14.63 -7.82 2.89
C ALA A 22 14.97 -9.30 3.02
N HIS A 23 15.17 -10.00 1.91
CA HIS A 23 15.56 -11.42 1.89
C HIS A 23 16.96 -11.63 2.50
N ALA A 24 17.94 -10.77 2.16
CA ALA A 24 19.27 -10.83 2.76
C ALA A 24 19.23 -10.61 4.27
N PHE A 25 18.45 -9.63 4.74
CA PHE A 25 18.24 -9.38 6.16
C PHE A 25 17.57 -10.56 6.87
N ALA A 26 16.47 -11.09 6.32
CA ALA A 26 15.72 -12.22 6.89
C ALA A 26 16.56 -13.52 6.97
N THR A 27 17.53 -13.69 6.07
CA THR A 27 18.44 -14.84 6.05
C THR A 27 19.73 -14.61 6.85
N GLY A 28 19.85 -13.49 7.56
CA GLY A 28 21.02 -13.14 8.39
C GLY A 28 22.28 -12.79 7.59
N ARG A 29 22.14 -12.48 6.30
CA ARG A 29 23.23 -12.16 5.36
C ARG A 29 23.35 -10.66 5.05
N GLY A 30 22.39 -9.85 5.50
CA GLY A 30 22.31 -8.42 5.25
C GLY A 30 22.03 -7.63 6.53
N GLY A 31 22.28 -6.33 6.46
CA GLY A 31 21.95 -5.37 7.51
C GLY A 31 20.93 -4.33 7.04
N ILE A 32 20.46 -3.53 7.99
CA ILE A 32 19.65 -2.35 7.73
C ILE A 32 20.56 -1.28 7.10
N VAL A 33 20.12 -0.67 6.00
CA VAL A 33 20.83 0.44 5.35
C VAL A 33 20.18 1.78 5.68
N ASP A 34 20.87 2.88 5.40
CA ASP A 34 20.23 4.20 5.50
C ASP A 34 19.29 4.41 4.31
N THR A 35 18.05 4.83 4.59
CA THR A 35 17.03 5.09 3.57
C THR A 35 16.23 6.32 3.93
N PRO A 36 15.68 7.05 2.94
CA PRO A 36 14.64 8.03 3.20
C PRO A 36 13.47 7.42 4.00
N PRO A 37 12.74 8.21 4.81
CA PRO A 37 11.64 7.71 5.64
C PRO A 37 10.42 7.24 4.83
N ARG A 38 10.38 7.57 3.53
CA ARG A 38 9.34 7.14 2.59
C ARG A 38 9.95 6.87 1.21
N PRO A 39 9.36 5.95 0.41
CA PRO A 39 9.79 5.75 -0.97
C PRO A 39 9.35 6.91 -1.87
N ALA A 40 9.96 6.97 -3.05
CA ALA A 40 9.67 7.99 -4.05
C ALA A 40 9.25 7.33 -5.37
N SER A 41 8.04 6.77 -5.38
CA SER A 41 7.49 6.15 -6.59
C SER A 41 7.45 7.14 -7.76
N GLN A 42 7.99 6.70 -8.90
CA GLN A 42 8.04 7.49 -10.13
C GLN A 42 6.75 7.38 -10.97
N LEU A 43 5.76 6.58 -10.53
CA LEU A 43 4.47 6.44 -11.22
C LEU A 43 3.64 7.71 -11.22
N LEU A 44 3.81 8.56 -10.22
CA LEU A 44 3.05 9.79 -10.09
C LEU A 44 3.83 10.96 -10.70
N ALA A 45 3.13 11.82 -11.44
CA ALA A 45 3.66 13.10 -11.84
C ALA A 45 4.02 13.96 -10.60
N PRO A 46 4.93 14.95 -10.72
CA PRO A 46 5.51 15.63 -9.56
C PRO A 46 4.49 16.26 -8.60
N ASN A 47 3.37 16.76 -9.12
CA ASN A 47 2.34 17.40 -8.30
C ASN A 47 1.53 16.39 -7.48
N GLU A 48 1.12 15.27 -8.09
CA GLU A 48 0.45 14.16 -7.42
C GLU A 48 1.38 13.54 -6.38
N ARG A 49 2.65 13.30 -6.73
CA ARG A 49 3.65 12.71 -5.82
C ARG A 49 3.87 13.55 -4.56
N ARG A 50 3.82 14.89 -4.67
CA ARG A 50 3.92 15.80 -3.52
C ARG A 50 2.69 15.76 -2.61
N ARG A 51 1.51 15.46 -3.16
CA ARG A 51 0.23 15.41 -2.44
C ARG A 51 -0.11 14.01 -1.92
N ALA A 52 0.54 12.98 -2.46
CA ALA A 52 0.34 11.60 -2.07
C ALA A 52 0.87 11.35 -0.64
N PRO A 53 0.05 10.76 0.24
CA PRO A 53 0.47 10.38 1.56
C PRO A 53 1.45 9.21 1.53
N ASP A 54 2.05 8.89 2.68
CA ASP A 54 3.10 7.87 2.78
C ASP A 54 2.57 6.46 2.47
N THR A 55 1.32 6.18 2.85
CA THR A 55 0.62 4.93 2.48
C THR A 55 0.52 4.73 0.98
N VAL A 56 0.17 5.79 0.23
CA VAL A 56 0.15 5.78 -1.24
C VAL A 56 1.57 5.62 -1.79
N ALA A 57 2.53 6.36 -1.26
CA ALA A 57 3.91 6.30 -1.74
C ALA A 57 4.47 4.87 -1.66
N VAL A 58 4.30 4.20 -0.50
CA VAL A 58 4.77 2.83 -0.32
C VAL A 58 3.96 1.81 -1.12
N SER A 59 2.64 1.95 -1.18
CA SER A 59 1.80 1.00 -1.93
C SER A 59 2.15 0.99 -3.41
N LEU A 60 2.40 2.17 -4.00
CA LEU A 60 2.78 2.29 -5.41
C LEU A 60 4.18 1.76 -5.69
N GLU A 61 5.13 1.99 -4.76
CA GLU A 61 6.50 1.48 -4.88
C GLU A 61 6.52 -0.06 -4.91
N VAL A 62 5.87 -0.69 -3.92
CA VAL A 62 5.88 -2.16 -3.82
C VAL A 62 5.05 -2.81 -4.92
N ALA A 63 3.93 -2.20 -5.32
CA ALA A 63 3.12 -2.69 -6.43
C ALA A 63 3.90 -2.68 -7.74
N LEU A 64 4.57 -1.57 -8.05
CA LEU A 64 5.38 -1.46 -9.26
C LEU A 64 6.53 -2.47 -9.26
N ALA A 65 7.26 -2.58 -8.14
CA ALA A 65 8.35 -3.53 -8.01
C ALA A 65 7.88 -4.98 -8.20
N ALA A 66 6.71 -5.35 -7.69
CA ALA A 66 6.13 -6.68 -7.89
C ALA A 66 5.79 -6.96 -9.35
N CYS A 67 5.19 -5.99 -10.06
CA CYS A 67 4.90 -6.13 -11.49
C CYS A 67 6.17 -6.25 -12.33
N GLN A 68 7.20 -5.45 -12.00
CA GLN A 68 8.51 -5.49 -12.68
C GLN A 68 9.21 -6.83 -12.49
N ASP A 69 9.22 -7.36 -11.27
CA ASP A 69 9.81 -8.67 -10.95
C ASP A 69 9.06 -9.81 -11.67
N ALA A 70 7.73 -9.72 -11.76
CA ALA A 70 6.89 -10.67 -12.50
C ALA A 70 6.98 -10.52 -14.03
N GLY A 71 7.58 -9.45 -14.55
CA GLY A 71 7.55 -9.13 -15.99
C GLY A 71 6.14 -8.87 -16.55
N ARG A 72 5.21 -8.41 -15.71
CA ARG A 72 3.81 -8.14 -16.06
C ARG A 72 3.59 -6.64 -16.26
N ASP A 73 2.76 -6.28 -17.24
CA ASP A 73 2.34 -4.89 -17.44
C ASP A 73 1.38 -4.45 -16.32
N PRO A 74 1.76 -3.47 -15.47
CA PRO A 74 0.90 -2.92 -14.42
C PRO A 74 -0.48 -2.49 -14.90
N ALA A 75 -0.62 -2.00 -16.14
CA ALA A 75 -1.85 -1.44 -16.65
C ALA A 75 -2.95 -2.49 -16.89
N THR A 76 -2.56 -3.77 -17.01
CA THR A 76 -3.44 -4.87 -17.43
C THR A 76 -3.92 -5.76 -16.29
N LEU A 77 -3.35 -5.62 -15.10
CA LEU A 77 -3.64 -6.50 -13.97
C LEU A 77 -4.82 -5.99 -13.15
N PRO A 78 -5.82 -6.84 -12.85
CA PRO A 78 -6.66 -6.63 -11.67
C PRO A 78 -5.77 -6.45 -10.44
N SER A 79 -6.13 -5.50 -9.59
CA SER A 79 -5.30 -5.09 -8.46
C SER A 79 -6.09 -5.04 -7.17
N ILE A 80 -5.46 -5.49 -6.09
CA ILE A 80 -6.03 -5.55 -4.74
C ILE A 80 -5.09 -4.82 -3.80
N PHE A 81 -5.61 -3.81 -3.12
CA PHE A 81 -4.90 -3.00 -2.16
C PHE A 81 -5.44 -3.29 -0.76
N THR A 82 -4.58 -3.81 0.11
CA THR A 82 -4.94 -4.17 1.49
C THR A 82 -4.23 -3.25 2.47
N SER A 83 -4.98 -2.79 3.47
CA SER A 83 -4.42 -2.07 4.62
C SER A 83 -5.31 -2.32 5.83
N THR A 84 -4.72 -2.31 7.02
CA THR A 84 -5.45 -2.51 8.27
C THR A 84 -6.39 -1.32 8.52
N HIS A 85 -5.86 -0.10 8.43
CA HIS A 85 -6.60 1.12 8.78
C HIS A 85 -6.56 2.22 7.70
N GLY A 86 -5.92 1.97 6.55
CA GLY A 86 -5.65 2.99 5.56
C GLY A 86 -4.64 4.02 6.08
N ASP A 87 -4.88 5.29 5.77
CA ASP A 87 -4.00 6.38 6.21
C ASP A 87 -4.41 6.94 7.57
N VAL A 88 -3.84 6.37 8.63
CA VAL A 88 -4.15 6.74 10.02
C VAL A 88 -3.74 8.17 10.35
N ALA A 89 -2.71 8.72 9.69
CA ALA A 89 -2.26 10.10 9.91
C ALA A 89 -3.26 11.11 9.35
N ILE A 90 -3.87 10.80 8.19
CA ILE A 90 -4.97 11.60 7.65
C ILE A 90 -6.20 11.47 8.55
N THR A 91 -6.55 10.28 9.04
CA THR A 91 -7.67 10.10 9.97
C THR A 91 -7.50 10.95 11.23
N ASP A 92 -6.32 10.93 11.86
CA ASP A 92 -6.02 11.74 13.04
C ASP A 92 -6.14 13.25 12.77
N TYR A 93 -5.62 13.70 11.63
CA TYR A 93 -5.79 15.09 11.17
C TYR A 93 -7.28 15.46 11.02
N MET A 94 -8.08 14.60 10.36
CA MET A 94 -9.49 14.87 10.11
C MET A 94 -10.26 14.99 11.42
N CYS A 95 -10.06 14.04 12.34
CA CYS A 95 -10.71 14.07 13.66
C CYS A 95 -10.30 15.29 14.49
N THR A 96 -9.01 15.60 14.53
CA THR A 96 -8.49 16.76 15.28
C THR A 96 -9.02 18.07 14.72
N THR A 97 -9.05 18.21 13.39
CA THR A 97 -9.56 19.42 12.72
C THR A 97 -11.05 19.58 12.96
N LEU A 98 -11.85 18.51 12.80
CA LEU A 98 -13.29 18.53 13.08
C LEU A 98 -13.61 18.86 14.53
N ALA A 99 -12.77 18.45 15.49
CA ALA A 99 -12.99 18.75 16.90
C ALA A 99 -12.64 20.20 17.27
N SER A 100 -11.78 20.88 16.51
CA SER A 100 -11.22 22.19 16.86
C SER A 100 -11.71 23.33 15.96
N ASP A 101 -11.66 23.15 14.65
CA ASP A 101 -12.12 24.10 13.63
C ASP A 101 -12.65 23.33 12.39
N PRO A 102 -13.93 22.92 12.38
CA PRO A 102 -14.50 22.10 11.32
C PRO A 102 -14.39 22.70 9.90
N LEU A 103 -14.35 24.03 9.79
CA LEU A 103 -14.28 24.71 8.50
C LEU A 103 -12.86 24.71 7.91
N ALA A 104 -11.84 24.32 8.69
CA ALA A 104 -10.44 24.29 8.27
C ALA A 104 -10.00 22.96 7.62
N ILE A 105 -10.92 22.06 7.29
CA ILE A 105 -10.58 20.80 6.60
C ILE A 105 -9.90 21.11 5.26
N SER A 106 -8.70 20.56 5.07
CA SER A 106 -8.02 20.56 3.79
C SER A 106 -8.73 19.65 2.78
N PRO A 107 -9.15 20.16 1.61
CA PRO A 107 -9.74 19.34 0.56
C PRO A 107 -8.81 18.22 0.07
N THR A 108 -7.50 18.47 0.02
CA THR A 108 -6.50 17.47 -0.38
C THR A 108 -6.41 16.34 0.65
N LYS A 109 -6.40 16.65 1.94
CA LYS A 109 -6.37 15.61 2.97
C LYS A 109 -7.68 14.82 3.01
N PHE A 110 -8.82 15.49 2.83
CA PHE A 110 -10.11 14.81 2.71
C PHE A 110 -10.16 13.86 1.52
N HIS A 111 -9.70 14.28 0.33
CA HIS A 111 -9.64 13.39 -0.83
C HIS A 111 -8.78 12.14 -0.59
N ASN A 112 -7.70 12.28 0.16
CA ASN A 112 -6.81 11.17 0.52
C ASN A 112 -7.28 10.37 1.76
N SER A 113 -8.42 10.70 2.37
CA SER A 113 -8.89 10.02 3.60
C SER A 113 -9.66 8.73 3.34
N VAL A 114 -10.01 8.45 2.08
CA VAL A 114 -10.72 7.22 1.70
C VAL A 114 -9.76 6.03 1.65
N HIS A 115 -10.23 4.86 2.08
CA HIS A 115 -9.41 3.63 2.13
C HIS A 115 -8.85 3.22 0.77
N ASN A 116 -9.57 3.52 -0.30
CA ASN A 116 -9.17 3.19 -1.66
C ASN A 116 -8.23 4.24 -2.29
N ALA A 117 -7.68 5.19 -1.53
CA ALA A 117 -6.77 6.20 -2.08
C ALA A 117 -5.59 5.55 -2.82
N ALA A 118 -4.92 4.56 -2.22
CA ALA A 118 -3.83 3.81 -2.85
C ALA A 118 -4.22 3.19 -4.20
N ALA A 119 -5.38 2.52 -4.24
CA ALA A 119 -5.92 1.93 -5.47
C ALA A 119 -6.23 3.01 -6.53
N GLY A 120 -6.78 4.16 -6.14
CA GLY A 120 -7.06 5.27 -7.05
C GLY A 120 -5.79 5.90 -7.62
N TYR A 121 -4.76 6.11 -6.81
CA TYR A 121 -3.47 6.59 -7.32
C TYR A 121 -2.77 5.55 -8.19
N TRP A 122 -2.98 4.25 -7.94
CA TRP A 122 -2.45 3.19 -8.79
C TRP A 122 -3.06 3.21 -10.18
N THR A 123 -4.38 3.28 -10.29
CA THR A 123 -5.04 3.32 -11.61
C THR A 123 -4.62 4.54 -12.43
N ILE A 124 -4.45 5.70 -11.78
CA ILE A 124 -3.94 6.92 -12.43
C ILE A 124 -2.46 6.76 -12.82
N GLY A 125 -1.60 6.38 -11.89
CA GLY A 125 -0.15 6.36 -12.08
C GLY A 125 0.34 5.26 -13.01
N ALA A 126 -0.27 4.07 -12.93
CA ALA A 126 0.05 2.93 -13.78
C ALA A 126 -0.76 2.90 -15.09
N GLY A 127 -1.74 3.80 -15.26
CA GLY A 127 -2.68 3.75 -16.37
C GLY A 127 -3.55 2.49 -16.36
N ALA A 128 -3.75 1.88 -15.18
CA ALA A 128 -4.46 0.62 -15.04
C ALA A 128 -5.98 0.83 -15.18
N THR A 129 -6.57 0.15 -16.16
CA THR A 129 -8.02 0.19 -16.44
C THR A 129 -8.75 -1.06 -15.97
N ALA A 130 -8.01 -2.08 -15.54
CA ALA A 130 -8.56 -3.27 -14.90
C ALA A 130 -9.15 -2.95 -13.51
N ALA A 131 -9.89 -3.91 -12.95
CA ALA A 131 -10.53 -3.74 -11.65
C ALA A 131 -9.51 -3.44 -10.53
N ALA A 132 -9.84 -2.51 -9.64
CA ALA A 132 -9.03 -2.16 -8.49
C ALA A 132 -9.87 -2.22 -7.20
N THR A 133 -9.54 -3.17 -6.33
CA THR A 133 -10.24 -3.45 -5.08
C THR A 133 -9.44 -2.95 -3.89
N ALA A 134 -10.09 -2.35 -2.90
CA ALA A 134 -9.47 -1.96 -1.63
C ALA A 134 -10.13 -2.72 -0.47
N ILE A 135 -9.33 -3.42 0.35
CA ILE A 135 -9.81 -4.30 1.43
C ILE A 135 -9.21 -3.86 2.76
N SER A 136 -10.04 -3.87 3.79
CA SER A 136 -9.62 -3.86 5.20
C SER A 136 -10.34 -4.97 5.95
N ALA A 137 -9.58 -5.76 6.70
CA ALA A 137 -10.05 -6.80 7.60
C ALA A 137 -9.17 -6.86 8.85
N HIS A 138 -8.68 -5.70 9.31
CA HIS A 138 -7.75 -5.60 10.44
C HIS A 138 -6.51 -6.49 10.23
N ARG A 139 -6.06 -7.24 11.25
CA ARG A 139 -4.96 -8.23 11.16
C ARG A 139 -5.15 -9.31 10.10
N ALA A 140 -6.36 -9.49 9.56
CA ALA A 140 -6.63 -10.42 8.47
C ALA A 140 -6.58 -9.75 7.08
N SER A 141 -6.30 -8.45 6.97
CA SER A 141 -6.31 -7.71 5.69
C SER A 141 -5.50 -8.39 4.60
N PHE A 142 -4.25 -8.79 4.89
CA PHE A 142 -3.41 -9.48 3.91
C PHE A 142 -3.99 -10.84 3.49
N ALA A 143 -4.45 -11.64 4.47
CA ALA A 143 -5.03 -12.95 4.20
C ALA A 143 -6.34 -12.86 3.39
N GLN A 144 -7.16 -11.83 3.65
CA GLN A 144 -8.37 -11.58 2.86
C GLN A 144 -8.04 -11.09 1.45
N GLY A 145 -6.98 -10.28 1.28
CA GLY A 145 -6.47 -9.93 -0.04
C GLY A 145 -5.97 -11.13 -0.84
N LEU A 146 -5.30 -12.08 -0.19
CA LEU A 146 -4.91 -13.35 -0.82
C LEU A 146 -6.13 -14.18 -1.24
N LEU A 147 -7.16 -14.26 -0.39
CA LEU A 147 -8.39 -14.98 -0.71
C LEU A 147 -9.13 -14.34 -1.89
N GLU A 148 -9.19 -13.00 -1.94
CA GLU A 148 -9.74 -12.26 -3.08
C GLU A 148 -8.95 -12.53 -4.35
N ALA A 149 -7.61 -12.46 -4.30
CA ALA A 149 -6.74 -12.73 -5.45
C ALA A 149 -6.95 -14.14 -5.99
N LEU A 150 -6.98 -15.14 -5.10
CA LEU A 150 -7.25 -16.53 -5.48
C LEU A 150 -8.64 -16.72 -6.06
N SER A 151 -9.64 -15.96 -5.59
CA SER A 151 -11.01 -16.01 -6.11
C SER A 151 -11.09 -15.42 -7.52
N GLN A 152 -10.40 -14.32 -7.79
CA GLN A 152 -10.29 -13.72 -9.13
C GLN A 152 -9.56 -14.65 -10.11
N LEU A 153 -8.44 -15.27 -9.68
CA LEU A 153 -7.73 -16.27 -10.48
C LEU A 153 -8.62 -17.48 -10.80
N ALA A 154 -9.37 -17.98 -9.82
CA ALA A 154 -10.31 -19.08 -10.03
C ALA A 154 -11.50 -18.70 -10.94
N ALA A 155 -11.84 -17.42 -11.00
CA ALA A 155 -12.86 -16.86 -11.90
C ALA A 155 -12.35 -16.64 -13.34
N GLY A 156 -11.06 -16.82 -13.60
CA GLY A 156 -10.48 -16.81 -14.95
C GLY A 156 -9.43 -15.72 -15.20
N GLU A 157 -9.08 -14.90 -14.19
CA GLU A 157 -7.98 -13.94 -14.34
C GLU A 157 -6.64 -14.65 -14.50
N ALA A 158 -5.81 -14.16 -15.42
CA ALA A 158 -4.50 -14.78 -15.71
C ALA A 158 -3.42 -14.45 -14.67
N ALA A 159 -3.57 -13.31 -13.97
CA ALA A 159 -2.73 -12.86 -12.87
C ALA A 159 -3.46 -11.74 -12.11
N VAL A 160 -3.12 -11.54 -10.84
CA VAL A 160 -3.70 -10.51 -9.99
C VAL A 160 -2.59 -9.88 -9.16
N LEU A 161 -2.55 -8.54 -9.11
CA LEU A 161 -1.65 -7.81 -8.22
C LEU A 161 -2.27 -7.72 -6.83
N LEU A 162 -1.52 -8.09 -5.79
CA LEU A 162 -1.86 -7.83 -4.40
C LEU A 162 -0.79 -6.94 -3.76
N ALA A 163 -1.18 -5.75 -3.32
CA ALA A 163 -0.34 -4.83 -2.59
C ALA A 163 -0.85 -4.67 -1.15
N ALA A 164 0.06 -4.85 -0.19
CA ALA A 164 -0.22 -4.63 1.23
C ALA A 164 0.62 -3.48 1.75
N TYR A 165 0.00 -2.61 2.52
CA TYR A 165 0.65 -1.43 3.09
C TYR A 165 -0.03 -1.02 4.37
N ASP A 166 0.72 -0.42 5.27
CA ASP A 166 0.18 0.29 6.41
C ASP A 166 1.06 1.51 6.71
N SER A 167 0.65 2.28 7.71
CA SER A 167 1.45 3.39 8.23
C SER A 167 1.63 3.25 9.74
N ARG A 168 2.70 3.90 10.24
CA ARG A 168 2.95 3.96 11.68
C ARG A 168 1.76 4.66 12.36
N SER A 169 1.21 4.00 13.35
CA SER A 169 0.17 4.61 14.20
C SER A 169 0.81 5.61 15.16
N THR A 170 0.21 6.79 15.30
CA THR A 170 0.66 7.84 16.22
C THR A 170 -0.52 8.36 17.05
N GLY A 171 -0.23 9.15 18.09
CA GLY A 171 -1.25 9.82 18.88
C GLY A 171 -2.30 8.86 19.50
N PRO A 172 -3.59 9.21 19.46
CA PRO A 172 -4.66 8.37 20.00
C PRO A 172 -4.77 6.98 19.37
N LEU A 173 -4.48 6.84 18.07
CA LEU A 173 -4.64 5.58 17.34
C LEU A 173 -3.62 4.52 17.76
N ALA A 174 -2.43 4.93 18.20
CA ALA A 174 -1.42 4.02 18.74
C ALA A 174 -1.90 3.25 20.00
N ARG A 175 -2.97 3.69 20.67
CA ARG A 175 -3.58 2.98 21.81
C ARG A 175 -4.54 1.86 21.39
N VAL A 176 -5.01 1.87 20.15
CA VAL A 176 -6.04 0.95 19.65
C VAL A 176 -5.46 -0.03 18.64
N SER A 177 -4.47 0.41 17.85
CA SER A 177 -3.72 -0.43 16.92
C SER A 177 -2.25 -0.05 16.97
N GLN A 178 -1.40 -0.98 17.38
CA GLN A 178 0.04 -0.79 17.35
C GLN A 178 0.56 -1.16 15.95
N SER A 179 0.94 -0.15 15.19
CA SER A 179 1.72 -0.32 13.96
C SER A 179 2.96 0.53 14.09
N ASP A 180 4.12 -0.12 14.20
CA ASP A 180 5.40 0.55 14.42
C ASP A 180 6.13 0.89 13.10
N SER A 181 5.62 0.43 11.95
CA SER A 181 6.26 0.60 10.64
C SER A 181 5.24 0.65 9.50
N LEU A 182 5.72 0.66 8.25
CA LEU A 182 4.85 0.56 7.07
C LEU A 182 4.47 -0.90 6.73
N LEU A 183 4.92 -1.87 7.53
CA LEU A 183 4.52 -3.27 7.46
C LEU A 183 3.49 -3.52 8.56
N GLY A 184 2.35 -4.10 8.15
CA GLY A 184 1.13 -4.23 8.95
C GLY A 184 1.28 -4.87 10.34
N ALA A 185 0.23 -4.67 11.14
CA ALA A 185 0.08 -5.21 12.50
C ALA A 185 -0.42 -6.67 12.53
#